data_AF-A0A5B7V823-F1
#
_entry.id   AF-A0A5B7V823-F1
#
_cell.length_a   1.000
_cell.length_b   1.000
_cell.length_c   1.000
_cell.angle_alpha   90.00
_cell.angle_beta   90.00
_cell.angle_gamma   90.00
#
_symmetry.space_group_name_H-M   'P 1'
#
loop_
_entity.id
_entity.type
_entity.pdbx_description
1 polymer ?
#
loop_
_entity_poly.entity_id
_entity_poly.type
_entity_poly.pdbx_seq_one_letter_code
_entity_poly.pdbx_strand_id
1 'polypeptide(L)'
;MDALRRLSRLPDSHLAALARAHLAGLRAALGVALEALPDDAGARECRAALAEVAAALAPEGAVGSPPGRAPASGEAARATEATGGSADAAESDESTPPMGTSVPVAREPVASVPPEPVVRPSPSAPDVDPELAALAVELARSQESAAFLGPLAVPGDADTAALWRWFQLTLLRLPGAYATRWRARADQLAVAARDATEERWDEWRALDGVEVLLPPLPRAGVTGVRLGATGSLAHWAVAAADGEHGAPGAVGELRSPLAVGVVLAGWVTELACLDVQLHHCLESVTRRGVAPLYDAEHRAAYRLELAQRLGRLARQPPGSPEELRAALAVDEALCSVLHLPPAAPGSWWARVAEASQRAVLELRRRVRDSGADVAVQVLAPTYREARRRTGGNDIPLDAGGRKGQVLAGLRLWAHVDGRELPGRAVYRA
;
A
#
# COMPACT_ATOMS: atom_id res chain seq x y z
N MET A 1 -22.73 -21.39 11.66
CA MET A 1 -21.33 -21.86 11.81
C MET A 1 -21.13 -23.35 11.50
N ASP A 2 -22.13 -24.22 11.65
CA ASP A 2 -21.94 -25.68 11.52
C ASP A 2 -21.46 -26.16 10.15
N ALA A 3 -21.92 -25.55 9.06
CA ALA A 3 -21.46 -25.91 7.71
C ALA A 3 -19.96 -25.62 7.51
N LEU A 4 -19.49 -24.47 8.00
CA LEU A 4 -18.07 -24.09 7.94
C LEU A 4 -17.21 -24.98 8.84
N ARG A 5 -17.73 -25.37 10.02
CA ARG A 5 -17.06 -26.32 10.92
C ARG A 5 -16.94 -27.71 10.28
N ARG A 6 -17.98 -28.20 9.60
CA ARG A 6 -17.89 -29.47 8.84
C ARG A 6 -16.90 -29.36 7.69
N LEU A 7 -16.92 -28.25 6.95
CA LEU A 7 -16.02 -28.01 5.83
C LEU A 7 -14.56 -27.93 6.29
N SER A 8 -14.26 -27.20 7.37
CA SER A 8 -12.89 -27.01 7.88
C SER A 8 -12.25 -28.30 8.40
N ARG A 9 -13.06 -29.31 8.72
CA ARG A 9 -12.61 -30.62 9.23
C ARG A 9 -12.31 -31.65 8.15
N LEU A 10 -12.65 -31.39 6.88
CA LEU A 10 -12.32 -32.35 5.83
C LEU A 10 -10.80 -32.43 5.65
N PRO A 11 -10.20 -33.64 5.76
CA PRO A 11 -8.80 -33.85 5.42
C PRO A 11 -8.61 -33.68 3.92
N ASP A 12 -7.44 -33.17 3.51
CA ASP A 12 -6.98 -33.09 2.10
C ASP A 12 -7.92 -32.38 1.11
N SER A 13 -8.86 -31.56 1.61
CA SER A 13 -9.73 -30.74 0.78
C SER A 13 -9.18 -29.32 0.66
N HIS A 14 -9.00 -28.85 -0.59
CA HIS A 14 -8.60 -27.47 -0.86
C HIS A 14 -9.63 -26.46 -0.31
N LEU A 15 -10.92 -26.78 -0.38
CA LEU A 15 -11.98 -25.96 0.22
C LEU A 15 -11.90 -25.94 1.75
N ALA A 16 -11.48 -27.05 2.38
CA ALA A 16 -11.24 -27.09 3.81
C ALA A 16 -10.02 -26.25 4.22
N ALA A 17 -8.95 -26.28 3.43
CA ALA A 17 -7.77 -25.43 3.64
C ALA A 17 -8.13 -23.94 3.53
N LEU A 18 -8.89 -23.57 2.50
CA LEU A 18 -9.39 -22.21 2.32
C LEU A 18 -10.32 -21.80 3.47
N ALA A 19 -11.23 -22.67 3.90
CA ALA A 19 -12.11 -22.41 5.04
C ALA A 19 -11.32 -22.20 6.35
N ARG A 20 -10.29 -23.02 6.61
CA ARG A 20 -9.38 -22.84 7.77
C ARG A 20 -8.65 -21.51 7.71
N ALA A 21 -8.12 -21.12 6.55
CA ALA A 21 -7.44 -19.85 6.36
C ALA A 21 -8.37 -18.65 6.61
N HIS A 22 -9.60 -18.68 6.08
CA HIS A 22 -10.58 -17.62 6.33
C HIS A 22 -11.01 -17.54 7.79
N LEU A 23 -11.24 -18.66 8.45
CA LEU A 23 -11.58 -18.70 9.89
C LEU A 23 -10.42 -18.18 10.75
N ALA A 24 -9.17 -18.50 10.41
CA ALA A 24 -7.99 -17.97 11.09
C ALA A 24 -7.87 -16.44 10.91
N GLY A 25 -8.10 -15.94 9.70
CA GLY A 25 -8.13 -14.49 9.43
C GLY A 25 -9.24 -13.77 10.20
N LEU A 26 -10.46 -14.34 10.22
CA LEU A 26 -11.58 -13.80 10.99
C LEU A 26 -11.28 -13.75 12.49
N ARG A 27 -10.66 -14.80 13.04
CA ARG A 27 -10.22 -14.82 14.44
C ARG A 27 -9.24 -13.70 14.75
N ALA A 28 -8.24 -13.48 13.89
CA ALA A 28 -7.27 -12.41 14.07
C ALA A 28 -7.93 -11.02 14.04
N ALA A 29 -8.82 -10.78 13.07
CA ALA A 29 -9.53 -9.50 12.93
C ALA A 29 -10.41 -9.20 14.16
N LEU A 30 -11.17 -10.18 14.66
CA LEU A 30 -11.98 -10.03 15.86
C LEU A 30 -11.12 -9.83 17.13
N GLY A 31 -9.95 -10.48 17.21
CA GLY A 31 -9.01 -10.28 18.31
C GLY A 31 -8.49 -8.85 18.39
N VAL A 32 -8.02 -8.31 17.25
CA VAL A 32 -7.57 -6.92 17.15
C VAL A 32 -8.70 -5.93 17.49
N ALA A 33 -9.91 -6.17 17.00
CA ALA A 33 -11.06 -5.31 17.31
C ALA A 33 -11.40 -5.32 18.81
N LEU A 34 -11.33 -6.49 19.46
CA LEU A 34 -11.59 -6.62 20.90
C LEU A 34 -10.49 -5.98 21.76
N GLU A 35 -9.22 -6.07 21.35
CA GLU A 35 -8.10 -5.39 22.02
C GLU A 35 -8.21 -3.86 21.90
N ALA A 36 -8.63 -3.36 20.74
CA ALA A 36 -8.80 -1.92 20.52
C ALA A 36 -10.00 -1.34 21.28
N LEU A 37 -11.06 -2.12 21.48
CA LEU A 37 -12.34 -1.68 22.04
C LEU A 37 -12.88 -2.68 23.10
N PRO A 38 -12.19 -2.83 24.26
CA PRO A 38 -12.54 -3.85 25.25
C PRO A 38 -13.90 -3.64 25.91
N ASP A 39 -14.37 -2.39 26.00
CA ASP A 39 -15.60 -1.97 26.68
C ASP A 39 -16.76 -1.66 25.72
N ASP A 40 -16.62 -1.95 24.43
CA ASP A 40 -17.69 -1.74 23.45
C ASP A 40 -18.93 -2.58 23.78
N ALA A 41 -20.12 -2.07 23.47
CA ALA A 41 -21.38 -2.78 23.71
C ALA A 41 -21.43 -4.16 23.01
N GLY A 42 -20.69 -4.33 21.91
CA GLY A 42 -20.52 -5.59 21.19
C GLY A 42 -19.37 -6.47 21.67
N ALA A 43 -18.57 -6.07 22.66
CA ALA A 43 -17.39 -6.82 23.11
C ALA A 43 -17.72 -8.23 23.63
N ARG A 44 -18.89 -8.40 24.27
CA ARG A 44 -19.38 -9.72 24.70
C ARG A 44 -19.63 -10.64 23.50
N GLU A 45 -20.20 -10.09 22.44
CA GLU A 45 -20.62 -10.84 21.26
C GLU A 45 -19.41 -11.15 20.39
N CYS A 46 -18.45 -10.24 20.33
CA CYS A 46 -17.13 -10.47 19.74
C CYS A 46 -16.39 -11.63 20.44
N ARG A 47 -16.40 -11.68 21.78
CA ARG A 47 -15.83 -12.80 22.56
C ARG A 47 -16.52 -14.13 22.27
N ALA A 48 -17.85 -14.14 22.16
CA ALA A 48 -18.61 -15.35 21.80
C ALA A 48 -18.24 -15.83 20.39
N ALA A 49 -18.18 -14.92 19.41
CA ALA A 49 -17.78 -15.24 18.04
C ALA A 49 -16.33 -15.79 17.97
N LEU A 50 -15.39 -15.19 18.72
CA LEU A 50 -14.02 -15.69 18.84
C LEU A 50 -13.98 -17.13 19.37
N ALA A 51 -14.78 -17.47 20.37
CA ALA A 51 -14.87 -18.81 20.92
C ALA A 51 -15.44 -19.81 19.89
N GLU A 52 -16.46 -19.43 19.13
CA GLU A 52 -17.04 -20.29 18.08
C GLU A 52 -16.05 -20.58 16.94
N VAL A 53 -15.31 -19.56 16.51
CA VAL A 53 -14.28 -19.68 15.48
C VAL A 53 -13.11 -20.54 15.98
N ALA A 54 -12.67 -20.35 17.23
CA ALA A 54 -11.64 -21.18 17.84
C ALA A 54 -12.07 -22.66 17.91
N ALA A 55 -13.31 -22.94 18.31
CA ALA A 55 -13.86 -24.29 18.34
C ALA A 55 -13.97 -24.94 16.94
N ALA A 56 -14.17 -24.14 15.89
CA ALA A 56 -14.19 -24.62 14.51
C ALA A 56 -12.79 -24.94 13.95
N LEU A 57 -11.74 -24.38 14.55
CA LEU A 57 -10.34 -24.59 14.18
C LEU A 57 -9.63 -25.67 15.02
N ALA A 58 -10.20 -26.07 16.16
CA ALA A 58 -9.60 -27.05 17.05
C ALA A 58 -9.51 -28.45 16.37
N PRO A 59 -8.36 -29.16 16.51
CA PRO A 59 -8.22 -30.52 16.01
C PRO A 59 -9.15 -31.49 16.74
N GLU A 60 -9.75 -32.45 16.02
CA GLU A 60 -10.54 -33.52 16.65
C GLU A 60 -9.62 -34.41 17.49
N GLY A 61 -9.76 -34.35 18.82
CA GLY A 61 -8.99 -35.19 19.75
C GLY A 61 -8.60 -34.54 21.08
N ALA A 62 -8.75 -33.22 21.24
CA ALA A 62 -8.33 -32.51 22.46
C ALA A 62 -9.34 -32.54 23.63
N VAL A 63 -10.30 -33.47 23.65
CA VAL A 63 -11.26 -33.62 24.76
C VAL A 63 -10.95 -34.91 25.52
N GLY A 64 -10.21 -34.81 26.63
CA GLY A 64 -10.04 -35.93 27.54
C GLY A 64 -8.95 -35.81 28.61
N SER A 65 -9.14 -34.97 29.62
CA SER A 65 -8.81 -35.33 31.03
C SER A 65 -9.49 -34.36 32.00
N PRO A 66 -10.32 -34.85 32.95
CA PRO A 66 -10.92 -34.01 33.98
C PRO A 66 -9.88 -33.66 35.06
N PRO A 67 -9.96 -32.46 35.69
CA PRO A 67 -9.04 -32.08 36.76
C PRO A 67 -9.39 -32.85 38.04
N GLY A 68 -8.41 -33.60 38.55
CA GLY A 68 -8.44 -34.22 39.87
C GLY A 68 -8.44 -33.17 40.98
N ARG A 69 -9.12 -33.52 42.07
CA ARG A 69 -9.49 -32.68 43.22
C ARG A 69 -8.43 -32.73 44.33
N ALA A 70 -7.90 -31.55 44.72
CA ALA A 70 -7.43 -31.03 46.03
C ALA A 70 -6.43 -31.87 46.89
N PRO A 71 -5.58 -31.24 47.75
CA PRO A 71 -6.08 -30.60 48.98
C PRO A 71 -5.43 -29.25 49.36
N ALA A 72 -6.11 -28.59 50.29
CA ALA A 72 -5.78 -27.34 50.96
C ALA A 72 -4.75 -27.49 52.08
N SER A 73 -4.06 -26.40 52.44
CA SER A 73 -3.84 -25.85 53.79
C SER A 73 -2.58 -24.97 53.86
N GLY A 74 -2.64 -23.86 54.61
CA GLY A 74 -1.45 -23.08 54.97
C GLY A 74 -1.71 -21.59 55.16
N GLU A 75 -2.20 -21.22 56.34
CA GLU A 75 -2.54 -19.88 56.81
C GLU A 75 -1.33 -19.17 57.49
N ALA A 76 -1.50 -17.87 57.78
CA ALA A 76 -0.71 -17.00 58.69
C ALA A 76 0.59 -16.37 58.12
N ALA A 77 1.00 -15.12 58.39
CA ALA A 77 0.45 -14.03 59.18
C ALA A 77 1.27 -12.73 58.95
N ARG A 78 0.56 -11.60 59.02
CA ARG A 78 0.86 -10.32 59.70
C ARG A 78 2.13 -9.47 59.43
N ALA A 79 1.81 -8.18 59.24
CA ALA A 79 2.36 -6.96 59.88
C ALA A 79 3.72 -6.43 59.36
N THR A 80 4.01 -5.13 59.29
CA THR A 80 3.58 -3.92 60.03
C THR A 80 4.02 -2.69 59.18
N GLU A 81 3.29 -1.56 59.18
CA GLU A 81 3.67 -0.21 59.68
C GLU A 81 5.02 0.37 59.18
N ALA A 82 5.22 1.66 58.91
CA ALA A 82 4.44 2.90 59.02
C ALA A 82 5.28 4.07 58.44
N THR A 83 4.66 5.25 58.33
CA THR A 83 5.23 6.63 58.48
C THR A 83 6.26 7.13 57.46
N GLY A 84 6.27 8.39 56.99
CA GLY A 84 5.55 9.62 57.33
C GLY A 84 6.38 10.85 56.87
N GLY A 85 5.73 12.02 56.73
CA GLY A 85 6.33 13.36 56.54
C GLY A 85 6.47 13.78 55.06
N SER A 86 5.78 14.77 54.47
CA SER A 86 5.22 16.08 54.88
C SER A 86 6.23 17.20 55.12
N ALA A 87 5.91 18.34 54.46
CA ALA A 87 6.32 19.73 54.70
C ALA A 87 7.74 20.15 54.24
N ASP A 88 8.03 21.37 53.79
CA ASP A 88 7.27 22.51 53.22
C ASP A 88 8.32 23.61 52.90
N ALA A 89 7.93 24.56 52.06
CA ALA A 89 8.28 26.00 52.08
C ALA A 89 9.66 26.59 51.64
N ALA A 90 9.47 27.74 50.99
CA ALA A 90 10.23 29.00 50.94
C ALA A 90 11.39 29.12 49.92
N GLU A 91 11.30 29.92 48.84
CA GLU A 91 11.10 31.38 48.64
C GLU A 91 12.39 32.24 48.67
N SER A 92 12.31 33.30 47.86
CA SER A 92 13.10 34.56 47.74
C SER A 92 14.32 34.57 46.80
N ASP A 93 14.29 35.30 45.66
CA ASP A 93 14.42 36.77 45.41
C ASP A 93 15.92 37.15 45.21
N GLU A 94 16.41 38.12 44.43
CA GLU A 94 15.89 39.29 43.71
C GLU A 94 17.05 39.84 42.81
N SER A 95 16.71 40.71 41.86
CA SER A 95 17.51 41.87 41.37
C SER A 95 18.52 41.80 40.20
N THR A 96 18.09 42.43 39.11
CA THR A 96 18.78 43.07 37.94
C THR A 96 19.38 44.46 38.33
N PRO A 97 19.86 45.37 37.42
CA PRO A 97 20.78 45.39 36.25
C PRO A 97 21.89 46.51 36.48
N PRO A 98 22.44 47.36 35.54
CA PRO A 98 22.47 47.43 34.05
C PRO A 98 23.80 47.89 33.36
N MET A 99 23.79 47.84 32.02
CA MET A 99 24.39 48.74 30.98
C MET A 99 25.92 48.90 30.79
N GLY A 100 26.37 48.80 29.53
CA GLY A 100 27.69 49.26 29.08
C GLY A 100 28.02 48.95 27.61
N THR A 101 27.72 49.91 26.73
CA THR A 101 28.07 49.98 25.29
C THR A 101 29.59 50.08 25.06
N SER A 102 30.14 49.47 24.00
CA SER A 102 31.39 49.89 23.36
C SER A 102 31.51 49.45 21.89
N VAL A 103 32.08 50.38 21.11
CA VAL A 103 32.18 50.53 19.64
C VAL A 103 33.35 49.72 19.05
N PRO A 104 33.35 49.34 17.75
CA PRO A 104 34.37 48.49 17.15
C PRO A 104 35.61 49.27 16.71
N VAL A 105 36.79 48.65 16.85
CA VAL A 105 38.06 49.14 16.28
C VAL A 105 38.40 48.31 15.04
N ALA A 106 38.49 48.99 13.90
CA ALA A 106 38.99 48.45 12.64
C ALA A 106 40.48 48.12 12.73
N ARG A 107 40.85 46.91 12.31
CA ARG A 107 42.25 46.51 12.04
C ARG A 107 42.38 46.13 10.58
N GLU A 108 43.40 46.70 9.94
CA GLU A 108 43.83 46.42 8.57
C GLU A 108 44.28 44.96 8.38
N PRO A 109 44.20 44.43 7.15
CA PRO A 109 44.37 43.00 6.89
C PRO A 109 45.85 42.63 6.74
N VAL A 110 46.28 41.65 7.53
CA VAL A 110 47.57 40.95 7.34
C VAL A 110 47.39 39.92 6.23
N ALA A 111 48.25 39.99 5.21
CA ALA A 111 48.28 39.05 4.10
C ALA A 111 48.41 37.60 4.60
N SER A 112 47.41 36.78 4.29
CA SER A 112 47.39 35.36 4.66
C SER A 112 48.14 34.54 3.62
N VAL A 113 49.10 33.75 4.10
CA VAL A 113 49.80 32.69 3.36
C VAL A 113 48.75 31.68 2.83
N PRO A 114 48.83 31.23 1.56
CA PRO A 114 47.87 30.27 1.04
C PRO A 114 48.02 28.93 1.77
N PRO A 115 46.96 28.37 2.37
CA PRO A 115 47.02 27.04 2.96
C PRO A 115 47.17 25.99 1.87
N GLU A 116 48.00 24.98 2.13
CA GLU A 116 48.13 23.78 1.31
C GLU A 116 46.75 23.18 0.99
N PRO A 117 46.57 22.60 -0.21
CA PRO A 117 45.30 22.02 -0.60
C PRO A 117 44.99 20.85 0.34
N VAL A 118 44.04 21.10 1.25
CA VAL A 118 43.41 20.06 2.06
C VAL A 118 42.81 19.05 1.08
N VAL A 119 43.48 17.90 0.95
CA VAL A 119 42.95 16.72 0.28
C VAL A 119 41.65 16.38 1.00
N ARG A 120 40.52 16.77 0.42
CA ARG A 120 39.21 16.35 0.92
C ARG A 120 39.18 14.82 0.80
N PRO A 121 38.88 14.08 1.88
CA PRO A 121 38.68 12.64 1.75
C PRO A 121 37.61 12.43 0.68
N SER A 122 37.93 11.60 -0.31
CA SER A 122 36.96 11.13 -1.29
C SER A 122 35.74 10.56 -0.54
N PRO A 123 34.50 10.79 -1.01
CA PRO A 123 33.33 10.20 -0.39
C PRO A 123 33.54 8.67 -0.34
N SER A 124 33.54 8.13 0.88
CA SER A 124 33.51 6.69 1.12
C SER A 124 32.40 6.06 0.29
N ALA A 125 32.67 4.89 -0.28
CA ALA A 125 31.69 4.10 -1.03
C ALA A 125 30.35 4.02 -0.26
N PRO A 126 29.20 3.92 -0.96
CA PRO A 126 27.91 3.79 -0.29
C PRO A 126 27.96 2.63 0.70
N ASP A 127 27.68 2.92 1.97
CA ASP A 127 27.68 1.96 3.07
C ASP A 127 26.38 1.13 2.96
N VAL A 128 26.47 0.03 2.22
CA VAL A 128 25.38 -0.91 2.01
C VAL A 128 25.39 -1.95 3.11
N ASP A 129 24.29 -2.07 3.84
CA ASP A 129 24.12 -3.12 4.84
C ASP A 129 24.23 -4.51 4.18
N PRO A 130 25.19 -5.34 4.60
CA PRO A 130 25.50 -6.60 3.93
C PRO A 130 24.39 -7.65 4.11
N GLU A 131 23.66 -7.63 5.22
CA GLU A 131 22.56 -8.57 5.46
C GLU A 131 21.36 -8.26 4.56
N LEU A 132 21.02 -6.97 4.42
CA LEU A 132 20.00 -6.51 3.49
C LEU A 132 20.39 -6.81 2.03
N ALA A 133 21.65 -6.60 1.65
CA ALA A 133 22.17 -6.96 0.33
C ALA A 133 22.04 -8.46 0.05
N ALA A 134 22.41 -9.31 1.02
CA ALA A 134 22.24 -10.75 0.90
C ALA A 134 20.77 -11.14 0.75
N LEU A 135 19.87 -10.56 1.56
CA LEU A 135 18.43 -10.82 1.49
C LEU A 135 17.82 -10.37 0.15
N ALA A 136 18.25 -9.23 -0.39
CA ALA A 136 17.83 -8.72 -1.68
C ALA A 136 18.26 -9.65 -2.84
N VAL A 137 19.51 -10.14 -2.81
CA VAL A 137 20.01 -11.12 -3.78
C VAL A 137 19.25 -12.43 -3.70
N GLU A 138 18.92 -12.89 -2.49
CA GLU A 138 18.12 -14.09 -2.29
C GLU A 138 16.70 -13.92 -2.86
N LEU A 139 16.04 -12.80 -2.59
CA LEU A 139 14.73 -12.47 -3.16
C LEU A 139 14.77 -12.49 -4.69
N ALA A 140 15.79 -11.86 -5.29
CA ALA A 140 15.95 -11.77 -6.73
C ALA A 140 16.21 -13.13 -7.41
N ARG A 141 16.85 -14.07 -6.69
CA ARG A 141 17.14 -15.43 -7.16
C ARG A 141 16.07 -16.46 -6.82
N SER A 142 15.11 -16.11 -5.96
CA SER A 142 14.06 -17.04 -5.55
C SER A 142 13.19 -17.48 -6.74
N GLN A 143 12.84 -18.76 -6.76
CA GLN A 143 12.02 -19.34 -7.82
C GLN A 143 10.63 -18.67 -7.86
N GLU A 144 10.09 -18.30 -6.70
CA GLU A 144 8.78 -17.65 -6.64
C GLU A 144 8.82 -16.23 -7.23
N SER A 145 9.83 -15.42 -6.91
CA SER A 145 10.00 -14.11 -7.56
C SER A 145 10.15 -14.26 -9.07
N ALA A 146 10.97 -15.20 -9.53
CA ALA A 146 11.16 -15.46 -10.95
C ALA A 146 9.86 -15.91 -11.65
N ALA A 147 9.03 -16.70 -10.99
CA ALA A 147 7.76 -17.18 -11.53
C ALA A 147 6.73 -16.06 -11.75
N PHE A 148 6.74 -15.03 -10.89
CA PHE A 148 5.80 -13.92 -10.98
C PHE A 148 6.35 -12.70 -11.73
N LEU A 149 7.56 -12.28 -11.39
CA LEU A 149 8.15 -11.02 -11.82
C LEU A 149 9.22 -11.19 -12.91
N GLY A 150 9.59 -12.42 -13.25
CA GLY A 150 10.71 -12.69 -14.14
C GLY A 150 12.06 -12.37 -13.48
N PRO A 151 13.13 -12.23 -14.28
CA PRO A 151 14.45 -11.86 -13.78
C PRO A 151 14.41 -10.49 -13.09
N LEU A 152 14.84 -10.45 -11.83
CA LEU A 152 15.00 -9.21 -11.07
C LEU A 152 16.47 -8.80 -11.00
N ALA A 153 16.75 -7.53 -11.27
CA ALA A 153 18.06 -6.94 -11.04
C ALA A 153 18.07 -6.23 -9.69
N VAL A 154 18.97 -6.66 -8.80
CA VAL A 154 19.27 -5.92 -7.58
C VAL A 154 20.08 -4.67 -7.97
N PRO A 155 19.75 -3.46 -7.47
CA PRO A 155 20.52 -2.26 -7.74
C PRO A 155 21.97 -2.42 -7.26
N GLY A 156 22.95 -2.31 -8.18
CA GLY A 156 24.36 -2.60 -7.89
C GLY A 156 25.08 -1.52 -7.07
N ASP A 157 24.72 -0.25 -7.28
CA ASP A 157 25.39 0.92 -6.64
C ASP A 157 24.49 1.62 -5.62
N ALA A 158 23.42 0.96 -5.15
CA ALA A 158 22.45 1.55 -4.22
C ALA A 158 22.99 1.54 -2.79
N ASP A 159 22.84 2.66 -2.07
CA ASP A 159 23.04 2.70 -0.63
C ASP A 159 21.97 1.86 0.11
N THR A 160 22.13 1.70 1.43
CA THR A 160 21.19 0.96 2.29
C THR A 160 19.75 1.48 2.16
N ALA A 161 19.56 2.80 2.03
CA ALA A 161 18.24 3.42 1.92
C ALA A 161 17.54 3.07 0.59
N ALA A 162 18.26 3.18 -0.52
CA ALA A 162 17.79 2.84 -1.86
C ALA A 162 17.53 1.34 -1.99
N LEU A 163 18.39 0.50 -1.42
CA LEU A 163 18.20 -0.95 -1.41
C LEU A 163 16.98 -1.36 -0.58
N TRP A 164 16.76 -0.74 0.58
CA TRP A 164 15.57 -0.98 1.41
C TRP A 164 14.29 -0.61 0.65
N ARG A 165 14.26 0.57 0.01
CA ARG A 165 13.12 0.99 -0.82
C ARG A 165 12.87 0.02 -1.96
N TRP A 166 13.91 -0.35 -2.71
CA TRP A 166 13.80 -1.33 -3.80
C TRP A 166 13.21 -2.66 -3.30
N PHE A 167 13.70 -3.15 -2.16
CA PHE A 167 13.23 -4.40 -1.57
C PHE A 167 11.74 -4.31 -1.24
N GLN A 168 11.33 -3.29 -0.48
CA GLN A 168 9.94 -3.13 -0.03
C GLN A 168 8.98 -2.88 -1.19
N LEU A 169 9.37 -2.06 -2.19
CA LEU A 169 8.58 -1.84 -3.42
C LEU A 169 8.45 -3.12 -4.25
N THR A 170 9.51 -3.94 -4.32
CA THR A 170 9.46 -5.24 -4.99
C THR A 170 8.45 -6.17 -4.32
N LEU A 171 8.35 -6.15 -2.98
CA LEU A 171 7.36 -6.96 -2.26
C LEU A 171 5.91 -6.54 -2.55
N LEU A 172 5.64 -5.27 -2.89
CA LEU A 172 4.30 -4.83 -3.31
C LEU A 172 3.82 -5.50 -4.61
N ARG A 173 4.75 -6.10 -5.38
CA ARG A 173 4.47 -6.78 -6.65
C ARG A 173 4.22 -8.28 -6.48
N LEU A 174 4.53 -8.85 -5.33
CA LEU A 174 4.36 -10.27 -5.04
C LEU A 174 3.00 -10.54 -4.39
N PRO A 175 2.45 -11.76 -4.49
CA PRO A 175 1.21 -12.10 -3.78
C PRO A 175 1.40 -11.96 -2.27
N GLY A 176 0.35 -11.51 -1.57
CA GLY A 176 0.43 -11.10 -0.16
C GLY A 176 1.13 -12.11 0.77
N ALA A 177 0.82 -13.41 0.65
CA ALA A 177 1.45 -14.44 1.47
C ALA A 177 2.99 -14.50 1.29
N TYR A 178 3.49 -14.30 0.07
CA TYR A 178 4.93 -14.25 -0.20
C TYR A 178 5.55 -12.97 0.34
N ALA A 179 4.92 -11.82 0.09
CA ALA A 179 5.37 -10.53 0.59
C ALA A 179 5.49 -10.52 2.12
N THR A 180 4.52 -11.07 2.85
CA THR A 180 4.54 -11.17 4.31
C THR A 180 5.73 -11.98 4.82
N ARG A 181 6.06 -13.12 4.19
CA ARG A 181 7.22 -13.93 4.59
C ARG A 181 8.53 -13.16 4.42
N TRP A 182 8.68 -12.44 3.31
CA TRP A 182 9.88 -11.64 3.06
C TRP A 182 9.98 -10.43 3.99
N ARG A 183 8.87 -9.76 4.29
CA ARG A 183 8.83 -8.68 5.30
C ARG A 183 9.26 -9.19 6.68
N ALA A 184 8.71 -10.34 7.12
CA ALA A 184 9.07 -10.93 8.40
C ALA A 184 10.58 -11.28 8.51
N ARG A 185 11.22 -11.62 7.40
CA ARG A 185 12.68 -11.82 7.34
C ARG A 185 13.46 -10.51 7.39
N ALA A 186 12.99 -9.49 6.66
CA ALA A 186 13.58 -8.16 6.69
C ALA A 186 13.49 -7.52 8.08
N ASP A 187 12.40 -7.75 8.81
CA ASP A 187 12.19 -7.26 10.18
C ASP A 187 13.15 -7.91 11.21
N GLN A 188 13.79 -9.03 10.88
CA GLN A 188 14.78 -9.70 11.73
C GLN A 188 16.20 -9.15 11.53
N LEU A 189 16.42 -8.32 10.51
CA LEU A 189 17.74 -7.77 10.22
C LEU A 189 18.14 -6.75 11.28
N ALA A 190 19.43 -6.73 11.62
CA ALA A 190 19.95 -5.76 12.57
C ALA A 190 19.68 -4.31 12.12
N VAL A 191 19.80 -4.03 10.82
CA VAL A 191 19.53 -2.70 10.23
C VAL A 191 18.07 -2.24 10.41
N ALA A 192 17.12 -3.19 10.48
CA ALA A 192 15.70 -2.93 10.67
C ALA A 192 15.31 -2.78 12.16
N ALA A 193 16.25 -2.97 13.09
CA ALA A 193 16.00 -2.79 14.50
C ALA A 193 15.54 -1.35 14.79
N ARG A 194 14.35 -1.24 15.39
CA ARG A 194 13.73 0.02 15.76
C ARG A 194 14.33 0.51 17.07
N ASP A 195 15.52 1.11 17.00
CA ASP A 195 15.98 1.95 18.10
C ASP A 195 15.14 3.23 18.14
N ALA A 196 14.93 3.78 19.33
CA ALA A 196 13.98 4.86 19.67
C ALA A 196 14.19 6.23 18.98
N THR A 197 14.93 6.29 17.87
CA THR A 197 14.88 7.43 16.94
C THR A 197 13.48 7.57 16.36
N GLU A 198 12.96 8.80 16.29
CA GLU A 198 11.63 9.11 15.77
C GLU A 198 11.42 8.52 14.37
N GLU A 199 10.55 7.51 14.28
CA GLU A 199 10.11 6.98 12.99
C GLU A 199 9.38 8.09 12.21
N ARG A 200 9.86 8.37 11.00
CA ARG A 200 9.19 9.32 10.09
C ARG A 200 8.21 8.59 9.20
N TRP A 201 7.01 9.13 9.08
CA TRP A 201 5.91 8.55 8.32
C TRP A 201 5.29 9.58 7.39
N ASP A 202 5.18 9.22 6.11
CA ASP A 202 4.25 9.84 5.17
C ASP A 202 2.94 9.06 5.22
N GLU A 203 1.85 9.74 5.53
CA GLU A 203 0.52 9.14 5.62
C GLU A 203 -0.34 9.54 4.42
N TRP A 204 -0.69 8.57 3.60
CA TRP A 204 -1.54 8.74 2.42
C TRP A 204 -2.97 8.29 2.72
N ARG A 205 -3.96 8.90 2.07
CA ARG A 205 -5.37 8.52 2.27
C ARG A 205 -5.58 7.05 1.92
N ALA A 206 -6.15 6.28 2.82
CA ALA A 206 -6.60 4.91 2.57
C ALA A 206 -7.95 4.87 1.83
N LEU A 207 -8.15 3.85 0.98
CA LEU A 207 -9.50 3.47 0.53
C LEU A 207 -10.25 2.67 1.60
N ASP A 208 -9.50 1.81 2.31
CA ASP A 208 -10.00 0.96 3.39
C ASP A 208 -8.84 0.65 4.35
N GLY A 209 -9.15 0.63 5.64
CA GLY A 209 -8.24 0.22 6.71
C GLY A 209 -6.98 1.08 6.86
N VAL A 210 -6.07 0.57 7.68
CA VAL A 210 -4.71 1.08 7.85
C VAL A 210 -3.76 0.04 7.32
N GLU A 211 -2.80 0.44 6.48
CA GLU A 211 -1.85 -0.49 5.86
C GLU A 211 -0.47 0.14 5.72
N VAL A 212 0.59 -0.58 6.09
CA VAL A 212 1.97 -0.14 5.86
C VAL A 212 2.42 -0.58 4.46
N LEU A 213 2.76 0.39 3.61
CA LEU A 213 3.28 0.14 2.27
C LEU A 213 4.80 -0.04 2.30
N LEU A 214 5.48 0.93 2.92
CA LEU A 214 6.92 0.99 3.04
C LEU A 214 7.25 1.18 4.53
N PRO A 215 7.80 0.17 5.22
CA PRO A 215 8.28 0.39 6.58
C PRO A 215 9.43 1.42 6.59
N PRO A 216 9.50 2.30 7.61
CA PRO A 216 10.61 3.23 7.77
C PRO A 216 11.90 2.47 8.07
N LEU A 217 13.03 3.12 7.79
CA LEU A 217 14.36 2.64 8.20
C LEU A 217 15.13 3.83 8.81
N PRO A 218 14.89 4.15 10.10
CA PRO A 218 15.42 5.37 10.73
C PRO A 218 16.94 5.49 10.64
N ARG A 219 17.67 4.38 10.84
CA ARG A 219 19.14 4.34 10.76
C ARG A 219 19.69 4.73 9.38
N ALA A 220 18.91 4.50 8.32
CA ALA A 220 19.24 4.90 6.95
C ALA A 220 18.48 6.15 6.49
N GLY A 221 17.77 6.84 7.40
CA GLY A 221 16.99 8.03 7.08
C GLY A 221 15.81 7.79 6.14
N VAL A 222 15.30 6.55 6.03
CA VAL A 222 14.15 6.25 5.17
C VAL A 222 12.85 6.55 5.89
N THR A 223 12.10 7.53 5.37
CA THR A 223 10.70 7.77 5.74
C THR A 223 9.82 6.60 5.29
N GLY A 224 8.99 6.10 6.20
CA GLY A 224 8.00 5.07 5.90
C GLY A 224 6.77 5.65 5.22
N VAL A 225 6.01 4.80 4.54
CA VAL A 225 4.73 5.14 3.93
C VAL A 225 3.64 4.24 4.48
N ARG A 226 2.57 4.85 4.98
CA ARG A 226 1.36 4.14 5.42
C ARG A 226 0.10 4.73 4.82
N LEU A 227 -0.89 3.88 4.59
CA LEU A 227 -2.24 4.26 4.27
C LEU A 227 -3.02 4.43 5.57
N GLY A 228 -3.73 5.55 5.70
CA GLY A 228 -4.57 5.83 6.86
C GLY A 228 -5.85 6.58 6.49
N ALA A 229 -6.88 6.42 7.31
CA ALA A 229 -8.15 7.12 7.12
C ALA A 229 -8.00 8.64 7.15
N THR A 230 -6.97 9.16 7.81
CA THR A 230 -6.64 10.59 7.94
C THR A 230 -5.56 11.07 6.98
N GLY A 231 -4.97 10.17 6.17
CA GLY A 231 -3.84 10.51 5.32
C GLY A 231 -4.16 11.56 4.26
N SER A 232 -3.13 12.20 3.73
CA SER A 232 -3.31 13.27 2.75
C SER A 232 -3.82 12.73 1.41
N LEU A 233 -4.65 13.53 0.75
CA LEU A 233 -4.96 13.36 -0.66
C LEU A 233 -3.96 14.17 -1.49
N ALA A 234 -3.64 13.70 -2.69
CA ALA A 234 -2.80 14.45 -3.59
C ALA A 234 -3.51 15.75 -4.01
N HIS A 235 -2.94 16.89 -3.64
CA HIS A 235 -3.55 18.21 -3.84
C HIS A 235 -3.93 18.47 -5.31
N TRP A 236 -3.10 18.05 -6.25
CA TRP A 236 -3.36 18.20 -7.68
C TRP A 236 -4.58 17.37 -8.14
N ALA A 237 -4.81 16.19 -7.55
CA ALA A 237 -5.92 15.32 -7.90
C ALA A 237 -7.24 15.85 -7.32
N VAL A 238 -7.19 16.40 -6.10
CA VAL A 238 -8.32 17.12 -5.49
C VAL A 238 -8.69 18.35 -6.33
N ALA A 239 -7.71 19.20 -6.66
CA ALA A 239 -7.94 20.37 -7.49
C ALA A 239 -8.47 20.03 -8.90
N ALA A 240 -8.06 18.88 -9.45
CA ALA A 240 -8.62 18.39 -10.72
C ALA A 240 -10.07 17.91 -10.58
N ALA A 241 -10.43 17.36 -9.42
CA ALA A 241 -11.75 16.86 -9.09
C ALA A 241 -12.71 17.95 -8.55
N ASP A 242 -12.20 19.14 -8.21
CA ASP A 242 -13.02 20.30 -7.86
C ASP A 242 -13.87 20.73 -9.07
N GLY A 243 -15.12 20.27 -9.08
CA GLY A 243 -16.17 20.62 -10.02
C GLY A 243 -17.42 21.11 -9.30
N GLU A 244 -18.47 21.43 -10.06
CA GLU A 244 -19.75 21.97 -9.54
C GLU A 244 -20.44 21.07 -8.49
N HIS A 245 -20.06 19.80 -8.38
CA HIS A 245 -20.63 18.82 -7.45
C HIS A 245 -19.88 18.69 -6.10
N GLY A 246 -18.84 19.50 -5.86
CA GLY A 246 -18.11 19.56 -4.59
C GLY A 246 -16.99 18.51 -4.45
N ALA A 247 -15.98 18.83 -3.64
CA ALA A 247 -14.86 17.95 -3.34
C ALA A 247 -15.31 16.71 -2.53
N PRO A 248 -14.71 15.53 -2.76
CA PRO A 248 -14.97 14.34 -1.95
C PRO A 248 -14.45 14.56 -0.52
N GLY A 249 -15.34 14.91 0.41
CA GLY A 249 -15.02 15.33 1.77
C GLY A 249 -15.57 14.43 2.88
N ALA A 250 -16.60 13.61 2.60
CA ALA A 250 -17.22 12.77 3.62
C ALA A 250 -16.86 11.28 3.47
N VAL A 251 -16.74 10.57 4.60
CA VAL A 251 -16.45 9.12 4.67
C VAL A 251 -17.46 8.27 3.86
N GLY A 252 -18.67 8.77 3.62
CA GLY A 252 -19.67 8.15 2.74
C GLY A 252 -19.42 8.33 1.24
N GLU A 253 -18.65 9.33 0.81
CA GLU A 253 -18.35 9.67 -0.59
C GLU A 253 -17.18 8.88 -1.16
N LEU A 254 -16.38 8.22 -0.32
CA LEU A 254 -15.23 7.37 -0.69
C LEU A 254 -15.60 6.19 -1.59
N ARG A 255 -16.89 5.83 -1.67
CA ARG A 255 -17.40 4.79 -2.60
C ARG A 255 -17.75 5.33 -3.98
N SER A 256 -17.73 6.65 -4.20
CA SER A 256 -17.95 7.21 -5.53
C SER A 256 -16.75 6.90 -6.44
N PRO A 257 -16.96 6.66 -7.74
CA PRO A 257 -15.87 6.45 -8.69
C PRO A 257 -14.86 7.60 -8.72
N LEU A 258 -15.34 8.84 -8.52
CA LEU A 258 -14.48 10.01 -8.43
C LEU A 258 -13.57 9.96 -7.20
N ALA A 259 -14.11 9.71 -6.01
CA ALA A 259 -13.30 9.63 -4.79
C ALA A 259 -12.27 8.51 -4.84
N VAL A 260 -12.66 7.33 -5.34
CA VAL A 260 -11.73 6.22 -5.59
C VAL A 260 -10.64 6.66 -6.57
N GLY A 261 -11.03 7.30 -7.68
CA GLY A 261 -10.10 7.81 -8.68
C GLY A 261 -9.08 8.80 -8.10
N VAL A 262 -9.51 9.74 -7.26
CA VAL A 262 -8.64 10.74 -6.62
C VAL A 262 -7.64 10.09 -5.67
N VAL A 263 -8.08 9.14 -4.83
CA VAL A 263 -7.20 8.42 -3.91
C VAL A 263 -6.16 7.61 -4.68
N LEU A 264 -6.60 6.80 -5.64
CA LEU A 264 -5.72 5.95 -6.44
C LEU A 264 -4.75 6.78 -7.30
N ALA A 265 -5.20 7.92 -7.85
CA ALA A 265 -4.35 8.85 -8.59
C ALA A 265 -3.19 9.37 -7.73
N GLY A 266 -3.45 9.69 -6.47
CA GLY A 266 -2.41 10.03 -5.50
C GLY A 266 -1.41 8.89 -5.32
N TRP A 267 -1.89 7.68 -5.01
CA TRP A 267 -1.00 6.53 -4.81
C TRP A 267 -0.11 6.24 -6.01
N VAL A 268 -0.67 6.17 -7.23
CA VAL A 268 0.12 5.80 -8.41
C VAL A 268 1.15 6.88 -8.77
N THR A 269 0.87 8.16 -8.51
CA THR A 269 1.82 9.24 -8.79
C THR A 269 2.91 9.36 -7.74
N GLU A 270 2.59 9.18 -6.45
CA GLU A 270 3.60 9.15 -5.39
C GLU A 270 4.49 7.90 -5.51
N LEU A 271 3.93 6.73 -5.80
CA LEU A 271 4.72 5.52 -6.04
C LEU A 271 5.59 5.63 -7.28
N ALA A 272 5.16 6.34 -8.32
CA ALA A 272 5.99 6.63 -9.50
C ALA A 272 7.21 7.51 -9.19
N CYS A 273 7.18 8.30 -8.10
CA CYS A 273 8.35 9.04 -7.63
C CYS A 273 9.32 8.15 -6.83
N LEU A 274 8.83 7.05 -6.25
CA LEU A 274 9.62 6.15 -5.40
C LEU A 274 10.17 4.94 -6.17
N ASP A 275 9.44 4.46 -7.18
CA ASP A 275 9.77 3.25 -7.92
C ASP A 275 10.11 3.56 -9.39
N VAL A 276 11.41 3.52 -9.69
CA VAL A 276 11.94 3.76 -11.04
C VAL A 276 11.56 2.67 -12.05
N GLN A 277 11.03 1.53 -11.61
CA GLN A 277 10.62 0.44 -12.50
C GLN A 277 9.21 0.63 -13.06
N LEU A 278 8.48 1.64 -12.61
CA LEU A 278 7.13 1.92 -13.10
C LEU A 278 7.15 2.55 -14.48
N HIS A 279 6.22 2.08 -15.30
CA HIS A 279 5.97 2.60 -16.64
C HIS A 279 4.49 3.02 -16.73
N HIS A 280 4.19 3.91 -17.68
CA HIS A 280 2.83 4.11 -18.14
C HIS A 280 2.66 3.60 -19.56
N CYS A 281 1.50 3.01 -19.80
CA CYS A 281 1.07 2.47 -21.09
C CYS A 281 -0.06 3.31 -21.70
N LEU A 282 -0.37 4.48 -21.13
CA LEU A 282 -1.58 5.24 -21.48
C LEU A 282 -1.58 5.71 -22.94
N GLU A 283 -2.56 5.26 -23.72
CA GLU A 283 -2.60 5.42 -25.18
C GLU A 283 -2.60 6.89 -25.63
N SER A 284 -3.26 7.77 -24.88
CA SER A 284 -3.35 9.19 -25.21
C SER A 284 -2.06 9.96 -24.96
N VAL A 285 -1.14 9.42 -24.16
CA VAL A 285 0.16 10.05 -23.87
C VAL A 285 1.26 9.42 -24.73
N THR A 286 1.29 8.09 -24.82
CA THR A 286 2.30 7.36 -25.59
C THR A 286 1.60 6.43 -26.58
N ARG A 287 1.54 6.86 -27.84
CA ARG A 287 0.88 6.10 -28.91
C ARG A 287 1.59 4.76 -29.11
N ARG A 288 0.88 3.66 -28.83
CA ARG A 288 1.35 2.26 -28.98
C ARG A 288 2.66 1.94 -28.24
N GLY A 289 2.91 2.59 -27.11
CA GLY A 289 4.17 2.42 -26.39
C GLY A 289 4.03 2.22 -24.90
N VAL A 290 5.18 1.91 -24.34
CA VAL A 290 5.47 1.91 -22.91
C VAL A 290 6.45 3.06 -22.71
N ALA A 291 6.19 3.93 -21.74
CA ALA A 291 7.12 4.98 -21.35
C ALA A 291 7.44 4.90 -19.86
N PRO A 292 8.71 5.08 -19.46
CA PRO A 292 9.09 5.04 -18.06
C PRO A 292 8.55 6.26 -17.30
N LEU A 293 8.08 6.05 -16.07
CA LEU A 293 7.61 7.15 -15.21
C LEU A 293 8.72 7.80 -14.38
N TYR A 294 9.93 7.25 -14.35
CA TYR A 294 11.09 7.95 -13.78
C TYR A 294 11.48 9.18 -14.62
N ASP A 295 11.18 9.16 -15.92
CA ASP A 295 11.35 10.31 -16.81
C ASP A 295 10.38 11.43 -16.42
N ALA A 296 10.91 12.64 -16.21
CA ALA A 296 10.14 13.75 -15.68
C ALA A 296 9.10 14.28 -16.69
N GLU A 297 9.41 14.24 -17.99
CA GLU A 297 8.50 14.70 -19.04
C GLU A 297 7.31 13.75 -19.15
N HIS A 298 7.57 12.45 -19.24
CA HIS A 298 6.54 11.42 -19.27
C HIS A 298 5.67 11.43 -18.00
N ARG A 299 6.28 11.58 -16.82
CA ARG A 299 5.54 11.69 -15.56
C ARG A 299 4.64 12.92 -15.53
N ALA A 300 5.13 14.07 -16.00
CA ALA A 300 4.33 15.29 -16.08
C ALA A 300 3.17 15.16 -17.08
N ALA A 301 3.42 14.61 -18.27
CA ALA A 301 2.41 14.40 -19.30
C ALA A 301 1.32 13.41 -18.84
N TYR A 302 1.72 12.29 -18.21
CA TYR A 302 0.80 11.34 -17.60
C TYR A 302 -0.06 11.99 -16.52
N ARG A 303 0.55 12.73 -15.59
CA ARG A 303 -0.19 13.40 -14.51
C ARG A 303 -1.19 14.41 -15.05
N LEU A 304 -0.82 15.18 -16.07
CA LEU A 304 -1.72 16.13 -16.72
C LEU A 304 -2.93 15.42 -17.37
N GLU A 305 -2.71 14.34 -18.12
CA GLU A 305 -3.80 13.58 -18.73
C GLU A 305 -4.73 12.96 -17.67
N LEU A 306 -4.18 12.41 -16.59
CA LEU A 306 -4.97 11.86 -15.49
C LEU A 306 -5.80 12.96 -14.79
N ALA A 307 -5.22 14.14 -14.54
CA ALA A 307 -5.93 15.29 -14.00
C ALA A 307 -7.11 15.72 -14.90
N GLN A 308 -6.88 15.78 -16.21
CA GLN A 308 -7.95 16.10 -17.16
C GLN A 308 -9.08 15.06 -17.15
N ARG A 309 -8.75 13.76 -17.02
CA ARG A 309 -9.73 12.68 -16.91
C ARG A 309 -10.53 12.77 -15.61
N LEU A 310 -9.89 13.04 -14.48
CA LEU A 310 -10.56 13.27 -13.19
C LEU A 310 -11.52 14.46 -13.27
N GLY A 311 -11.09 15.60 -13.82
CA GLY A 311 -11.95 16.76 -13.99
C GLY A 311 -13.12 16.51 -14.95
N ARG A 312 -12.91 15.71 -16.01
CA ARG A 312 -14.03 15.27 -16.86
C ARG A 312 -15.04 14.44 -16.08
N LEU A 313 -14.59 13.50 -15.25
CA LEU A 313 -15.45 12.68 -14.40
C LEU A 313 -16.25 13.54 -13.40
N ALA A 314 -15.60 14.49 -12.72
CA ALA A 314 -16.23 15.37 -11.74
C ALA A 314 -17.36 16.26 -12.30
N ARG A 315 -17.32 16.55 -13.60
CA ARG A 315 -18.35 17.35 -14.28
C ARG A 315 -19.52 16.53 -14.81
N GLN A 316 -19.46 15.19 -14.79
CA GLN A 316 -20.55 14.39 -15.32
C GLN A 316 -21.70 14.27 -14.31
N PRO A 317 -22.96 14.23 -14.78
CA PRO A 317 -24.10 13.98 -13.91
C PRO A 317 -24.00 12.60 -13.25
N PRO A 318 -24.20 12.47 -11.92
CA PRO A 318 -24.16 11.18 -11.24
C PRO A 318 -25.19 10.19 -11.79
N GLY A 319 -24.79 8.94 -11.98
CA GLY A 319 -25.60 7.86 -12.53
C GLY A 319 -25.84 7.95 -14.05
N SER A 320 -25.16 8.84 -14.76
CA SER A 320 -25.29 8.98 -16.22
C SER A 320 -24.37 8.03 -16.99
N PRO A 321 -24.73 7.67 -18.24
CA PRO A 321 -23.82 7.02 -19.17
C PRO A 321 -22.53 7.81 -19.41
N GLU A 322 -22.59 9.15 -19.38
CA GLU A 322 -21.43 10.03 -19.51
C GLU A 322 -20.47 9.89 -18.33
N GLU A 323 -20.98 9.78 -17.09
CA GLU A 323 -20.18 9.47 -15.91
C GLU A 323 -19.46 8.13 -16.10
N LEU A 324 -20.15 7.11 -16.61
CA LEU A 324 -19.55 5.80 -16.86
C LEU A 324 -18.41 5.87 -17.89
N ARG A 325 -18.59 6.61 -18.99
CA ARG A 325 -17.53 6.80 -19.99
C ARG A 325 -16.34 7.55 -19.40
N ALA A 326 -16.59 8.57 -18.57
CA ALA A 326 -15.52 9.32 -17.91
C ALA A 326 -14.78 8.46 -16.87
N ALA A 327 -15.50 7.64 -16.10
CA ALA A 327 -14.92 6.72 -15.13
C ALA A 327 -14.08 5.63 -15.80
N LEU A 328 -14.52 5.08 -16.94
CA LEU A 328 -13.73 4.16 -17.77
C LEU A 328 -12.41 4.79 -18.25
N ALA A 329 -12.40 6.09 -18.56
CA ALA A 329 -11.18 6.79 -18.93
C ALA A 329 -10.23 6.95 -17.73
N VAL A 330 -10.74 7.29 -16.54
CA VAL A 330 -9.91 7.34 -15.32
C VAL A 330 -9.34 5.95 -15.00
N ASP A 331 -10.17 4.91 -15.08
CA ASP A 331 -9.75 3.52 -14.88
C ASP A 331 -8.64 3.10 -15.84
N GLU A 332 -8.76 3.44 -17.13
CA GLU A 332 -7.71 3.17 -18.09
C GLU A 332 -6.38 3.84 -17.71
N ALA A 333 -6.44 5.10 -17.28
CA ALA A 333 -5.24 5.84 -16.89
C ALA A 333 -4.57 5.20 -15.67
N LEU A 334 -5.34 4.82 -14.65
CA LEU A 334 -4.82 4.15 -13.45
C LEU A 334 -4.27 2.75 -13.78
N CYS A 335 -5.01 1.94 -14.53
CA CYS A 335 -4.58 0.59 -14.94
C CYS A 335 -3.43 0.60 -15.97
N SER A 336 -3.14 1.76 -16.56
CA SER A 336 -1.99 1.93 -17.45
C SER A 336 -0.66 2.10 -16.72
N VAL A 337 -0.65 2.27 -15.40
CA VAL A 337 0.60 2.34 -14.61
C VAL A 337 0.94 0.97 -14.03
N LEU A 338 2.07 0.43 -14.47
CA LEU A 338 2.46 -0.94 -14.16
C LEU A 338 3.96 -1.18 -14.33
N HIS A 339 4.44 -2.24 -13.69
CA HIS A 339 5.75 -2.83 -13.94
C HIS A 339 5.72 -3.68 -15.21
N LEU A 340 6.90 -3.90 -15.81
CA LEU A 340 7.06 -4.83 -16.92
C LEU A 340 8.07 -5.93 -16.53
N PRO A 341 7.64 -7.19 -16.34
CA PRO A 341 6.26 -7.67 -16.42
C PRO A 341 5.36 -7.14 -15.28
N PRO A 342 4.02 -7.12 -15.49
CA PRO A 342 3.06 -6.69 -14.47
C PRO A 342 3.20 -7.44 -13.15
N ALA A 343 2.80 -6.78 -12.07
CA ALA A 343 2.76 -7.38 -10.74
C ALA A 343 1.85 -8.62 -10.69
N ALA A 344 2.15 -9.52 -9.76
CA ALA A 344 1.43 -10.78 -9.63
C ALA A 344 -0.06 -10.56 -9.28
N PRO A 345 -0.98 -11.43 -9.72
CA PRO A 345 -2.33 -11.47 -9.17
C PRO A 345 -2.32 -11.63 -7.65
N GLY A 346 -3.20 -10.90 -6.95
CA GLY A 346 -3.25 -10.89 -5.48
C GLY A 346 -2.08 -10.18 -4.79
N SER A 347 -1.24 -9.46 -5.55
CA SER A 347 -0.28 -8.51 -4.99
C SER A 347 -0.94 -7.22 -4.55
N TRP A 348 -0.21 -6.41 -3.79
CA TRP A 348 -0.69 -5.08 -3.41
C TRP A 348 -0.98 -4.23 -4.66
N TRP A 349 -0.07 -4.24 -5.63
CA TRP A 349 -0.22 -3.47 -6.87
C TRP A 349 -1.43 -3.92 -7.70
N ALA A 350 -1.69 -5.23 -7.78
CA ALA A 350 -2.88 -5.74 -8.47
C ALA A 350 -4.19 -5.20 -7.85
N ARG A 351 -4.23 -5.00 -6.53
CA ARG A 351 -5.41 -4.44 -5.85
C ARG A 351 -5.71 -3.00 -6.25
N VAL A 352 -4.72 -2.23 -6.72
CA VAL A 352 -4.93 -0.86 -7.23
C VAL A 352 -5.84 -0.90 -8.46
N ALA A 353 -5.48 -1.73 -9.45
CA ALA A 353 -6.30 -1.91 -10.65
C ALA A 353 -7.67 -2.53 -10.32
N GLU A 354 -7.71 -3.54 -9.44
CA GLU A 354 -8.97 -4.16 -9.01
C GLU A 354 -9.91 -3.17 -8.30
N ALA A 355 -9.37 -2.25 -7.48
CA ALA A 355 -10.16 -1.23 -6.81
C ALA A 355 -10.80 -0.25 -7.81
N SER A 356 -10.01 0.20 -8.79
CA SER A 356 -10.51 1.06 -9.87
C SER A 356 -11.61 0.36 -10.69
N GLN A 357 -11.35 -0.87 -11.14
CA GLN A 357 -12.31 -1.64 -11.93
C GLN A 357 -13.58 -1.95 -11.14
N ARG A 358 -13.47 -2.24 -9.83
CA ARG A 358 -14.63 -2.45 -8.96
C ARG A 358 -15.52 -1.21 -8.92
N ALA A 359 -14.95 -0.03 -8.77
CA ALA A 359 -15.70 1.23 -8.76
C ALA A 359 -16.45 1.46 -10.09
N VAL A 360 -15.80 1.18 -11.24
CA VAL A 360 -16.45 1.24 -12.56
C VAL A 360 -17.57 0.21 -12.71
N LEU A 361 -17.34 -1.03 -12.28
CA LEU A 361 -18.33 -2.11 -12.38
C LEU A 361 -19.55 -1.88 -11.47
N GLU A 362 -19.36 -1.22 -10.33
CA GLU A 362 -20.45 -0.75 -9.47
C GLU A 362 -21.21 0.41 -10.12
N LEU A 363 -20.51 1.40 -10.69
CA LEU A 363 -21.14 2.48 -11.44
C LEU A 363 -21.97 1.95 -12.61
N ARG A 364 -21.43 1.01 -13.40
CA ARG A 364 -22.17 0.34 -14.49
C ARG A 364 -23.49 -0.24 -14.00
N ARG A 365 -23.53 -0.88 -12.81
CA ARG A 365 -24.79 -1.41 -12.26
C ARG A 365 -25.80 -0.28 -12.06
N ARG A 366 -25.40 0.81 -11.40
CA ARG A 366 -26.27 1.97 -11.16
C ARG A 366 -26.81 2.58 -12.46
N VAL A 367 -25.94 2.78 -13.46
CA VAL A 367 -26.31 3.35 -14.76
C VAL A 367 -27.24 2.42 -15.55
N ARG A 368 -27.02 1.10 -15.48
CA ARG A 368 -27.93 0.14 -16.10
C ARG A 368 -29.29 0.10 -15.39
N ASP A 369 -29.28 0.18 -14.05
CA ASP A 369 -30.49 0.11 -13.24
C ASP A 369 -31.37 1.38 -13.40
N SER A 370 -30.81 2.49 -13.93
CA SER A 370 -31.57 3.67 -14.38
C SER A 370 -32.15 3.54 -15.80
N GLY A 371 -31.96 2.38 -16.46
CA GLY A 371 -32.55 2.05 -17.76
C GLY A 371 -31.64 2.30 -18.96
N ALA A 372 -30.38 2.70 -18.76
CA ALA A 372 -29.45 2.91 -19.86
C ALA A 372 -28.93 1.59 -20.47
N ASP A 373 -28.65 1.60 -21.77
CA ASP A 373 -28.08 0.46 -22.49
C ASP A 373 -26.56 0.44 -22.32
N VAL A 374 -26.11 -0.25 -21.27
CA VAL A 374 -24.69 -0.32 -20.92
C VAL A 374 -24.21 -1.75 -20.62
N ALA A 375 -23.01 -2.06 -21.11
CA ALA A 375 -22.26 -3.26 -20.77
C ALA A 375 -20.79 -2.88 -20.53
N VAL A 376 -20.18 -3.44 -19.48
CA VAL A 376 -18.73 -3.31 -19.22
C VAL A 376 -18.22 -4.67 -18.78
N GLN A 377 -17.10 -5.10 -19.36
CA GLN A 377 -16.51 -6.42 -19.13
C GLN A 377 -14.99 -6.34 -18.99
N VAL A 378 -14.47 -7.05 -17.99
CA VAL A 378 -13.04 -7.36 -17.87
C VAL A 378 -12.64 -8.27 -19.03
N LEU A 379 -11.45 -8.04 -19.59
CA LEU A 379 -10.94 -8.84 -20.69
C LEU A 379 -10.66 -10.29 -20.25
N ALA A 380 -10.79 -11.22 -21.19
CA ALA A 380 -10.51 -12.63 -20.95
C ALA A 380 -9.04 -12.85 -20.56
N PRO A 381 -8.73 -13.88 -19.75
CA PRO A 381 -7.36 -14.14 -19.30
C PRO A 381 -6.45 -14.64 -20.42
N THR A 382 -7.00 -15.10 -21.55
CA THR A 382 -6.24 -15.48 -22.74
C THR A 382 -6.35 -14.41 -23.81
N TYR A 383 -5.22 -14.08 -24.45
CA TYR A 383 -5.19 -13.06 -25.48
C TYR A 383 -5.99 -13.46 -26.72
N ARG A 384 -6.05 -14.76 -27.03
CA ARG A 384 -6.86 -15.31 -28.12
C ARG A 384 -8.35 -14.94 -27.99
N GLU A 385 -8.86 -14.91 -26.77
CA GLU A 385 -10.25 -14.53 -26.48
C GLU A 385 -10.38 -13.02 -26.32
N ALA A 386 -9.46 -12.40 -25.57
CA ALA A 386 -9.48 -10.97 -25.30
C ALA A 386 -9.43 -10.12 -26.57
N ARG A 387 -8.60 -10.50 -27.57
CA ARG A 387 -8.41 -9.76 -28.84
C ARG A 387 -9.70 -9.53 -29.64
N ARG A 388 -10.78 -10.26 -29.36
CA ARG A 388 -12.09 -10.05 -30.00
C ARG A 388 -12.80 -8.79 -29.51
N ARG A 389 -12.35 -8.25 -28.38
CA ARG A 389 -12.90 -7.08 -27.69
C ARG A 389 -11.87 -5.97 -27.50
N THR A 390 -10.70 -6.09 -28.11
CA THR A 390 -9.68 -5.03 -28.08
C THR A 390 -9.63 -4.29 -29.41
N GLY A 391 -9.10 -3.06 -29.36
CA GLY A 391 -8.98 -2.19 -30.54
C GLY A 391 -7.73 -2.43 -31.38
N GLY A 392 -6.98 -3.49 -31.10
CA GLY A 392 -5.71 -3.83 -31.78
C GLY A 392 -4.48 -3.03 -31.34
N ASN A 393 -4.61 -2.08 -30.40
CA ASN A 393 -3.49 -1.34 -29.81
C ASN A 393 -2.97 -1.98 -28.51
N ASP A 394 -3.00 -3.31 -28.44
CA ASP A 394 -2.51 -4.08 -27.30
C ASP A 394 -0.98 -4.10 -27.24
N ILE A 395 -0.41 -4.33 -26.05
CA ILE A 395 1.03 -4.31 -25.81
C ILE A 395 1.56 -5.75 -25.68
N PRO A 396 2.33 -6.25 -26.66
CA PRO A 396 3.03 -7.53 -26.51
C PRO A 396 4.24 -7.37 -25.59
N LEU A 397 4.47 -8.37 -24.73
CA LEU A 397 5.72 -8.53 -23.97
C LEU A 397 6.38 -9.87 -24.30
N ASP A 398 7.72 -9.85 -24.21
CA ASP A 398 8.58 -11.04 -24.32
C ASP A 398 8.95 -11.64 -22.96
N ALA A 399 8.38 -11.12 -21.87
CA ALA A 399 8.63 -11.53 -20.49
C ALA A 399 7.31 -11.59 -19.68
N GLY A 400 7.29 -12.42 -18.62
CA GLY A 400 6.15 -12.57 -17.71
C GLY A 400 5.06 -13.53 -18.19
N GLY A 401 4.45 -14.27 -17.26
CA GLY A 401 3.33 -15.18 -17.51
C GLY A 401 3.60 -16.27 -18.58
N ARG A 402 2.50 -16.87 -19.08
CA ARG A 402 2.53 -17.91 -20.12
C ARG A 402 2.26 -17.32 -21.50
N LYS A 403 2.83 -17.91 -22.55
CA LYS A 403 2.55 -17.51 -23.94
C LYS A 403 1.04 -17.45 -24.23
N GLY A 404 0.59 -16.32 -24.79
CA GLY A 404 -0.82 -16.05 -25.09
C GLY A 404 -1.68 -15.63 -23.90
N GLN A 405 -1.10 -15.41 -22.72
CA GLN A 405 -1.81 -14.92 -21.53
C GLN A 405 -1.98 -13.40 -21.59
N VAL A 406 -3.14 -12.88 -21.15
CA VAL A 406 -3.30 -11.47 -20.79
C VAL A 406 -2.66 -11.24 -19.42
N LEU A 407 -1.63 -10.40 -19.40
CA LEU A 407 -0.85 -10.10 -18.19
C LEU A 407 -1.48 -8.96 -17.39
N ALA A 408 -2.06 -7.97 -18.07
CA ALA A 408 -2.80 -6.88 -17.46
C ALA A 408 -3.89 -6.35 -18.41
N GLY A 409 -5.07 -6.02 -17.86
CA GLY A 409 -6.11 -5.29 -18.59
C GLY A 409 -5.91 -3.79 -18.39
N LEU A 410 -5.54 -3.08 -19.46
CA LEU A 410 -5.32 -1.63 -19.43
C LEU A 410 -6.63 -0.86 -19.57
N ARG A 411 -7.56 -1.38 -20.38
CA ARG A 411 -8.88 -0.78 -20.59
C ARG A 411 -9.92 -1.89 -20.65
N LEU A 412 -10.99 -1.73 -19.88
CA LEU A 412 -12.17 -2.59 -19.94
C LEU A 412 -12.84 -2.45 -21.31
N TRP A 413 -13.43 -3.52 -21.81
CA TRP A 413 -14.36 -3.41 -22.94
C TRP A 413 -15.68 -2.84 -22.44
N ALA A 414 -16.29 -1.93 -23.18
CA ALA A 414 -17.60 -1.41 -22.86
C ALA A 414 -18.47 -1.13 -24.08
N HIS A 415 -19.78 -1.18 -23.87
CA HIS A 415 -20.81 -0.68 -24.76
C HIS A 415 -21.65 0.32 -23.94
N VAL A 416 -21.81 1.55 -24.40
CA VAL A 416 -22.53 2.61 -23.66
C VAL A 416 -23.35 3.46 -24.64
N ASP A 417 -24.67 3.29 -24.62
CA ASP A 417 -25.65 3.91 -25.53
C ASP A 417 -25.27 3.77 -27.01
N GLY A 418 -25.16 2.53 -27.48
CA GLY A 418 -24.85 2.25 -28.90
C GLY A 418 -23.40 2.50 -29.29
N ARG A 419 -22.55 3.02 -28.40
CA ARG A 419 -21.11 3.24 -28.65
C ARG A 419 -20.27 2.15 -28.01
N GLU A 420 -19.48 1.46 -28.84
CA GLU A 420 -18.49 0.51 -28.36
C GLU A 420 -17.17 1.21 -28.01
N LEU A 421 -16.65 0.91 -26.83
CA LEU A 421 -15.34 1.30 -26.34
C LEU A 421 -14.48 0.02 -26.26
N PRO A 422 -13.56 -0.20 -27.22
CA PRO A 422 -12.81 -1.43 -27.27
C PRO A 422 -11.82 -1.48 -26.09
N GLY A 423 -11.65 -2.64 -25.48
CA GLY A 423 -10.65 -2.83 -24.42
C GLY A 423 -9.21 -2.74 -24.94
N ARG A 424 -8.26 -2.87 -24.00
CA ARG A 424 -6.83 -2.88 -24.30
C ARG A 424 -6.08 -3.69 -23.24
N ALA A 425 -5.10 -4.48 -23.67
CA ALA A 425 -4.38 -5.39 -22.79
C ALA A 425 -2.86 -5.32 -22.99
N VAL A 426 -2.14 -5.71 -21.94
CA VAL A 426 -0.77 -6.20 -22.02
C VAL A 426 -0.83 -7.71 -22.07
N TYR A 427 -0.12 -8.35 -22.99
CA TYR A 427 -0.15 -9.80 -23.16
C TYR A 427 1.23 -10.37 -23.43
N ARG A 428 1.38 -11.66 -23.15
CA ARG A 428 2.59 -12.39 -23.46
C ARG A 428 2.54 -12.92 -24.90
N ALA A 429 3.44 -12.44 -25.75
CA ALA A 429 3.50 -12.78 -27.17
C ALA A 429 3.94 -14.22 -27.47
#